data_AF-A0A2E2VBF4-F1
#
_entry.id   AF-A0A2E2VBF4-F1
#
_cell.length_a   1.000
_cell.length_b   1.000
_cell.length_c   1.000
_cell.angle_alpha   90.00
_cell.angle_beta   90.00
_cell.angle_gamma   90.00
#
_symmetry.space_group_name_H-M   'P 1'
#
loop_
_entity.id
_entity.type
_entity.pdbx_description
1 polymer ?
#
loop_
_entity_poly.entity_id
_entity_poly.type
_entity_poly.pdbx_seq_one_letter_code
_entity_poly.pdbx_strand_id
1 'polypeptide(L)' 'MKNNKKPKNFEDALNELEKLSEMIQNDSTKLEQMVEIFERGTYLSKYCKNKLEDIDEKISLLVKENNIIEEKEIS' A
#
# COMPACT_ATOMS: atom_id res chain seq x y z
N MET A 1 3.90 5.63 19.84
CA MET A 1 5.10 5.12 19.13
C MET A 1 5.13 3.60 18.90
N LYS A 2 4.14 2.78 19.32
CA LYS A 2 4.28 1.30 19.36
C LYS A 2 3.80 0.51 18.12
N ASN A 3 3.20 1.12 17.08
CA ASN A 3 2.50 0.36 16.03
C ASN A 3 3.16 0.37 14.62
N ASN A 4 4.46 0.63 14.49
CA ASN A 4 5.17 0.65 13.19
C ASN A 4 5.86 -0.67 12.83
N LYS A 5 5.26 -1.81 13.17
CA LYS A 5 5.82 -3.11 12.75
C LYS A 5 5.70 -3.24 11.23
N LYS A 6 6.83 -3.46 10.56
CA LYS A 6 6.86 -3.61 9.10
C LYS A 6 6.04 -4.82 8.66
N PRO A 7 5.20 -4.71 7.62
CA PRO A 7 4.47 -5.85 7.06
C PRO A 7 5.46 -6.87 6.46
N LYS A 8 5.07 -8.15 6.40
CA LYS A 8 5.94 -9.19 5.84
C LYS A 8 5.98 -9.14 4.31
N ASN A 9 4.83 -8.91 3.68
CA ASN A 9 4.65 -8.83 2.23
C ASN A 9 3.58 -7.77 1.90
N PHE A 10 3.25 -7.63 0.62
CA PHE A 10 2.27 -6.65 0.14
C PHE A 10 0.84 -7.03 0.57
N GLU A 11 0.50 -8.30 0.45
CA GLU A 11 -0.82 -8.85 0.73
C GLU A 11 -1.21 -8.66 2.20
N ASP A 12 -0.27 -8.89 3.12
CA ASP A 12 -0.46 -8.66 4.56
C ASP A 12 -0.71 -7.17 4.85
N ALA A 13 0.02 -6.27 4.17
CA ALA A 13 -0.13 -4.83 4.36
C ALA A 13 -1.49 -4.33 3.84
N LEU A 14 -1.92 -4.84 2.69
CA LEU A 14 -3.19 -4.49 2.07
C LEU A 14 -4.38 -4.98 2.91
N ASN A 15 -4.35 -6.25 3.34
CA ASN A 15 -5.38 -6.83 4.21
C ASN A 15 -5.48 -6.10 5.56
N GLU A 16 -4.35 -5.66 6.12
CA GLU A 16 -4.37 -4.84 7.34
C GLU A 16 -4.99 -3.47 7.08
N LEU A 17 -4.68 -2.83 5.94
CA LEU A 17 -5.25 -1.54 5.57
C LEU A 17 -6.77 -1.61 5.36
N GLU A 18 -7.26 -2.68 4.74
CA GLU A 18 -8.70 -2.95 4.56
C GLU A 18 -9.42 -3.06 5.92
N LYS A 19 -8.87 -3.84 6.85
CA LYS A 19 -9.42 -3.97 8.21
C LYS A 19 -9.45 -2.64 8.95
N LEU A 20 -8.42 -1.82 8.82
CA LEU A 20 -8.41 -0.48 9.41
C LEU A 20 -9.49 0.42 8.80
N SER A 21 -9.73 0.31 7.50
CA SER A 21 -10.82 1.03 6.83
C SER A 21 -12.20 0.61 7.37
N GLU A 22 -12.42 -0.68 7.59
CA GLU A 22 -13.65 -1.19 8.21
C GLU A 22 -13.83 -0.66 9.64
N MET A 23 -12.75 -0.57 10.42
CA MET A 23 -12.80 -0.02 11.78
C MET A 23 -13.19 1.47 11.79
N ILE A 24 -12.71 2.26 10.82
CA ILE A 24 -13.07 3.69 10.72
C ILE A 24 -14.57 3.86 10.41
N GLN A 25 -15.15 2.97 9.60
CA GLN A 25 -16.55 3.02 9.21
C GLN A 25 -17.52 2.60 10.33
N ASN A 26 -17.01 2.01 11.41
CA ASN A 26 -17.80 1.60 12.55
C ASN A 26 -17.91 2.73 13.59
N ASP A 27 -19.14 3.16 13.89
CA ASP A 27 -19.46 4.25 14.83
C ASP A 27 -19.00 4.01 16.28
N SER A 28 -18.52 2.80 16.60
CA SER A 28 -18.02 2.45 17.93
C SER A 28 -16.53 2.75 18.17
N THR A 29 -15.81 3.22 17.15
CA THR A 29 -14.38 3.53 17.26
C THR A 29 -14.16 4.82 18.05
N LYS A 30 -13.43 4.72 19.16
CA LYS A 30 -13.13 5.87 20.03
C LYS A 30 -12.17 6.83 19.34
N LEU A 31 -12.28 8.12 19.65
CA LEU A 31 -11.44 9.17 19.06
C LEU A 31 -9.95 8.90 19.26
N GLU A 32 -9.54 8.40 20.43
CA GLU A 32 -8.14 8.07 20.71
C GLU A 32 -7.63 6.93 19.81
N GLN A 33 -8.49 5.99 19.43
CA GLN A 33 -8.16 4.89 18.52
C GLN A 33 -8.08 5.37 17.06
N MET A 34 -8.86 6.39 16.68
CA MET A 34 -8.79 6.95 15.33
C MET A 34 -7.41 7.51 14.98
N VAL A 35 -6.71 8.11 15.95
CA VAL A 35 -5.34 8.60 15.73
C VAL A 35 -4.38 7.45 15.43
N GLU A 36 -4.45 6.37 16.20
CA GLU A 36 -3.59 5.20 15.99
C GLU A 36 -3.89 4.50 14.65
N ILE A 37 -5.19 4.39 14.31
CA ILE A 37 -5.64 3.82 13.04
C ILE A 37 -5.14 4.68 11.88
N PHE A 38 -5.22 6.01 11.98
CA PHE A 38 -4.77 6.92 10.93
C PHE A 38 -3.25 6.86 10.74
N GLU A 39 -2.47 6.87 11.82
CA GLU A 39 -1.01 6.72 11.77
C GLU A 39 -0.63 5.39 11.08
N ARG A 40 -1.28 4.28 11.48
CA ARG A 40 -1.02 2.97 10.92
C ARG A 40 -1.46 2.87 9.45
N GLY A 41 -2.65 3.36 9.12
CA GLY A 41 -3.18 3.38 7.77
C GLY A 41 -2.30 4.17 6.81
N THR A 42 -1.82 5.34 7.23
CA THR A 42 -0.88 6.16 6.45
C THR A 42 0.44 5.41 6.19
N TYR A 43 0.96 4.74 7.22
CA TYR A 43 2.16 3.92 7.08
C TYR A 43 1.97 2.76 6.09
N LEU A 44 0.87 2.02 6.20
CA LEU A 44 0.57 0.89 5.31
C LEU A 44 0.33 1.35 3.87
N SER A 45 -0.41 2.44 3.67
CA SER A 45 -0.65 3.03 2.35
C SER A 45 0.66 3.38 1.65
N LYS A 46 1.59 4.02 2.37
CA LYS A 46 2.93 4.33 1.85
C LYS A 46 3.73 3.06 1.54
N TYR A 47 3.66 2.05 2.39
CA TYR A 47 4.34 0.77 2.15
C TYR A 47 3.83 0.09 0.86
N CYS A 48 2.52 0.01 0.67
CA CYS A 48 1.91 -0.59 -0.51
C CYS A 48 2.28 0.18 -1.78
N LYS A 49 2.19 1.51 -1.75
CA LYS A 49 2.58 2.37 -2.88
C LYS A 49 4.04 2.13 -3.30
N ASN A 50 4.97 2.19 -2.36
CA ASN A 50 6.38 1.95 -2.66
C ASN A 50 6.63 0.54 -3.23
N LYS A 51 5.88 -0.46 -2.76
CA LYS A 51 5.99 -1.83 -3.29
C LYS A 51 5.53 -1.95 -4.74
N LEU A 52 4.48 -1.21 -5.12
CA LEU A 52 4.02 -1.16 -6.51
C LEU A 52 5.03 -0.41 -7.39
N GLU A 53 5.54 0.73 -6.94
CA GLU A 53 6.59 1.48 -7.64
C GLU A 53 7.85 0.61 -7.88
N ASP A 54 8.32 -0.12 -6.86
CA ASP A 54 9.44 -1.07 -6.98
C ASP A 54 9.20 -2.14 -8.07
N ILE A 55 7.95 -2.56 -8.25
CA ILE A 55 7.57 -3.61 -9.22
C ILE A 55 7.47 -2.99 -10.62
N ASP A 56 6.84 -1.84 -10.75
CA ASP A 56 6.69 -1.12 -12.02
C ASP A 56 8.06 -0.75 -12.61
N GLU A 57 9.00 -0.30 -11.78
CA GLU A 57 10.38 -0.03 -12.20
C GLU A 57 11.07 -1.29 -12.74
N LYS A 58 10.92 -2.43 -12.05
CA LYS A 58 11.50 -3.71 -12.49
C LYS A 58 10.88 -4.19 -13.79
N ILE A 59 9.55 -4.09 -13.93
CA ILE A 59 8.86 -4.43 -15.17
C ILE A 59 9.33 -3.52 -16.31
N SER A 60 9.45 -2.21 -16.07
CA SER A 60 9.94 -1.25 -17.07
C SER A 60 11.35 -1.59 -17.55
N LEU A 61 12.25 -1.97 -16.65
CA LEU A 61 13.60 -2.41 -17.00
C LEU A 61 13.58 -3.69 -17.84
N LEU A 62 12.83 -4.71 -17.41
CA LEU A 62 12.72 -5.98 -18.14
C LEU A 62 12.11 -5.80 -19.53
N VAL A 63 11.13 -4.92 -19.67
CA VAL A 63 10.51 -4.56 -20.95
C VAL A 63 11.52 -3.90 -21.88
N LYS A 64 12.30 -2.93 -21.39
CA LYS A 64 13.36 -2.24 -22.14
C LYS A 64 14.47 -3.19 -22.57
N GLU A 65 14.93 -4.06 -21.67
CA GLU A 65 16.02 -5.01 -21.94
C GLU A 65 15.62 -6.07 -22.98
N ASN A 66 14.36 -6.52 -22.96
CA ASN A 66 13.88 -7.55 -23.87
C ASN A 66 13.23 -6.99 -25.17
N ASN A 67 13.29 -5.68 -25.42
CA ASN A 67 12.61 -5.01 -26.55
C ASN A 67 11.12 -5.36 -26.67
N ILE A 68 10.44 -5.63 -25.55
CA ILE A 68 9.01 -5.98 -25.51
C ILE A 68 8.20 -4.67 -25.48
N ILE A 69 8.23 -3.86 -26.54
CA ILE A 69 7.39 -2.67 -26.63
C ILE A 69 6.38 -2.85 -27.76
N GLU A 70 5.11 -3.07 -27.40
CA GLU A 70 4.02 -2.39 -28.10
C GLU A 70 3.71 -1.14 -27.26
N GLU A 71 4.26 0.00 -27.68
CA GLU A 71 3.84 1.32 -27.24
C GLU A 71 2.40 1.48 -27.73
N LYS A 72 1.43 1.28 -26.84
CA LYS A 72 0.16 1.97 -27.01
C LYS A 72 0.22 3.23 -26.18
N GLU A 73 0.49 4.33 -26.87
CA GLU A 73 -0.04 5.64 -26.50
C GLU A 73 -1.53 5.45 -26.16
N ILE A 74 -1.86 5.52 -24.87
CA ILE A 74 -3.24 5.80 -24.48
C ILE A 74 -3.30 7.31 -24.36
N SER A 75 -3.84 7.91 -25.41
CA SER A 75 -4.32 9.30 -25.46
C SER A 75 -5.38 9.54 -24.39
#